data_AF-F0EWU7-F1
#
_entry.id   AF-F0EWU7-F1
#
_cell.length_a   1.000
_cell.length_b   1.000
_cell.length_c   1.000
_cell.angle_alpha   90.00
_cell.angle_beta   90.00
_cell.angle_gamma   90.00
#
_symmetry.space_group_name_H-M   'P 1'
#
loop_
_entity.id
_entity.type
_entity.pdbx_description
1 polymer ?
#
loop_
_entity_poly.entity_id
_entity_poly.type
_entity_poly.pdbx_seq_one_letter_code
_entity_poly.pdbx_strand_id
1 'polypeptide(L)'
;MIPLCRRLISLVLNFALWLAIFMALGWGIRHRPAQQYAEGDEISSLFAVAVRNAQGEIEPRQLNRWKSSETLVREDTVLRDREGIYLQLTRLPPDTFELFYASNRLDANAFMTARYRIAADNKVIPVSFKVWSVGHGFLAFLLSFPVFVLVRWLISRRRLSREKQPAHQNKP
;
A
#
# COMPACT_ATOMS: atom_id res chain seq x y z
N MET A 1 18.58 -41.95 -11.73
CA MET A 1 19.13 -40.62 -11.43
C MET A 1 18.45 -39.59 -12.32
N ILE A 2 17.73 -38.61 -11.75
CA ILE A 2 17.13 -37.52 -12.56
C ILE A 2 18.28 -36.62 -13.02
N PRO A 3 18.44 -36.35 -14.33
CA PRO A 3 19.55 -35.56 -14.85
C PRO A 3 19.56 -34.15 -14.25
N LEU A 4 20.75 -33.64 -13.95
CA LEU A 4 20.98 -32.35 -13.28
C LEU A 4 20.18 -31.20 -13.91
N CYS A 5 20.09 -31.16 -15.25
CA CYS A 5 19.30 -30.17 -16.00
C CYS A 5 17.81 -30.18 -15.63
N ARG A 6 17.18 -31.35 -15.45
CA ARG A 6 15.76 -31.41 -15.05
C ARG A 6 15.54 -30.91 -13.62
N ARG A 7 16.51 -31.12 -12.73
CA ARG A 7 16.46 -30.59 -11.35
C ARG A 7 16.58 -29.07 -11.33
N LEU A 8 17.49 -28.52 -12.13
CA LEU A 8 17.67 -27.07 -12.27
C LEU A 8 16.43 -26.39 -12.87
N ILE A 9 15.86 -26.95 -13.94
CA ILE A 9 14.63 -26.43 -14.55
C ILE A 9 13.47 -26.43 -13.54
N SER A 10 13.32 -27.52 -12.79
CA SER A 10 12.30 -27.60 -11.73
C SER A 10 12.52 -26.53 -10.66
N LEU A 11 13.75 -26.33 -10.20
CA LEU A 11 14.09 -25.31 -9.21
C LEU A 11 13.73 -23.90 -9.70
N VAL A 12 14.13 -23.57 -10.94
CA VAL A 12 13.85 -22.28 -11.57
C VAL A 12 12.34 -22.06 -11.71
N LEU A 13 11.57 -23.08 -12.12
CA LEU A 13 10.11 -22.97 -12.23
C LEU A 13 9.43 -22.75 -10.87
N ASN A 14 9.89 -23.44 -9.82
CA ASN A 14 9.34 -23.23 -8.47
C ASN A 14 9.68 -21.83 -7.96
N PHE A 15 10.91 -21.36 -8.20
CA PHE A 15 11.32 -20.01 -7.84
C PHE A 15 10.51 -18.94 -8.59
N ALA A 16 10.34 -19.10 -9.90
CA ALA A 16 9.54 -18.18 -10.73
C ALA A 16 8.07 -18.14 -10.29
N LEU A 17 7.47 -19.30 -9.96
CA LEU A 17 6.10 -19.37 -9.44
C LEU A 17 5.97 -18.66 -8.08
N TRP A 18 6.92 -18.89 -7.17
CA TRP A 18 6.94 -18.21 -5.87
C TRP A 18 7.11 -16.69 -6.03
N LEU A 19 8.02 -16.25 -6.90
CA LEU A 19 8.21 -14.83 -7.22
C LEU A 19 6.93 -14.19 -7.79
N ALA A 20 6.23 -14.89 -8.69
CA ALA A 20 4.97 -14.41 -9.25
C ALA A 20 3.89 -14.23 -8.15
N ILE A 21 3.81 -15.15 -7.20
CA ILE A 21 2.90 -15.05 -6.04
C ILE A 21 3.27 -13.85 -5.16
N PHE A 22 4.55 -13.68 -4.85
CA PHE A 22 5.04 -12.54 -4.08
C PHE A 22 4.71 -11.20 -4.78
N MET A 23 4.97 -11.09 -6.09
CA MET A 23 4.64 -9.90 -6.87
C MET A 23 3.14 -9.63 -6.90
N ALA A 24 2.30 -10.66 -7.04
CA ALA A 24 0.85 -10.52 -7.02
C ALA A 24 0.32 -10.04 -5.65
N LEU A 25 0.87 -10.56 -4.54
CA LEU A 25 0.54 -10.10 -3.19
C LEU A 25 0.98 -8.64 -2.97
N GLY A 26 2.21 -8.30 -3.35
CA GLY A 26 2.73 -6.94 -3.25
C GLY A 26 1.91 -5.95 -4.07
N TRP A 27 1.54 -6.34 -5.30
CA TRP A 27 0.65 -5.57 -6.16
C TRP A 27 -0.73 -5.35 -5.50
N GLY A 28 -1.34 -6.41 -4.98
CA GLY A 28 -2.64 -6.33 -4.30
C GLY A 28 -2.63 -5.39 -3.09
N ILE A 29 -1.56 -5.39 -2.30
CA ILE A 29 -1.44 -4.48 -1.15
C ILE A 29 -1.22 -3.03 -1.61
N ARG A 30 -0.38 -2.81 -2.63
CA ARG A 30 -0.14 -1.47 -3.20
C ARG A 30 -1.41 -0.84 -3.76
N HIS A 31 -2.24 -1.64 -4.43
CA HIS A 31 -3.47 -1.18 -5.07
C HIS A 31 -4.70 -1.20 -4.17
N ARG A 32 -4.54 -1.43 -2.85
CA ARG A 32 -5.67 -1.25 -1.95
C ARG A 32 -6.22 0.19 -2.08
N PRO A 33 -7.56 0.32 -2.17
CA PRO A 33 -8.18 1.63 -2.21
C PRO A 33 -7.81 2.41 -0.95
N ALA A 34 -7.72 3.74 -1.05
CA ALA A 34 -7.63 4.57 0.12
C ALA A 34 -8.88 4.35 0.99
N GLN A 35 -8.70 4.30 2.30
CA GLN A 35 -9.84 4.28 3.21
C GLN A 35 -10.60 5.59 3.03
N GLN A 36 -11.88 5.51 2.69
CA GLN A 36 -12.76 6.68 2.62
C GLN A 36 -13.27 6.99 4.02
N TYR A 37 -13.37 8.27 4.35
CA TYR A 37 -13.95 8.74 5.60
C TYR A 37 -15.33 9.33 5.33
N ALA A 38 -16.30 8.88 6.11
CA ALA A 38 -17.62 9.47 6.23
C ALA A 38 -17.69 10.39 7.47
N GLU A 39 -18.76 11.18 7.53
CA GLU A 39 -19.03 12.03 8.69
C GLU A 39 -19.28 11.16 9.94
N GLY A 40 -18.50 11.40 11.01
CA GLY A 40 -18.57 10.63 12.25
C GLY A 40 -17.61 9.43 12.33
N ASP A 41 -16.87 9.12 11.27
CA ASP A 41 -15.84 8.08 11.32
C ASP A 41 -14.67 8.46 12.25
N GLU A 42 -14.13 7.45 12.93
CA GLU A 42 -12.91 7.62 13.72
C GLU A 42 -11.72 7.87 12.80
N ILE A 43 -11.16 9.07 12.89
CA ILE A 43 -10.05 9.50 12.05
C ILE A 43 -8.76 8.86 12.55
N SER A 44 -7.96 8.33 11.63
CA SER A 44 -6.64 7.75 11.95
C SER A 44 -5.76 8.79 12.66
N SER A 45 -5.06 8.38 13.70
CA SER A 45 -4.06 9.20 14.40
C SER A 45 -2.88 9.61 13.51
N LEU A 46 -2.68 8.89 12.40
CA LEU A 46 -1.68 9.21 11.39
C LEU A 46 -2.19 10.21 10.34
N PHE A 47 -3.47 10.56 10.36
CA PHE A 47 -4.02 11.56 9.45
C PHE A 47 -3.36 12.91 9.69
N ALA A 48 -2.86 13.54 8.63
CA ALA A 48 -2.08 14.75 8.68
C ALA A 48 -2.57 15.75 7.65
N VAL A 49 -2.37 17.01 7.98
CA VAL A 49 -2.74 18.18 7.18
C VAL A 49 -1.51 19.06 7.02
N ALA A 50 -1.42 19.76 5.89
CA ALA A 50 -0.37 20.75 5.69
C ALA A 50 -0.74 22.02 6.44
N VAL A 51 0.14 22.43 7.36
CA VAL A 51 -0.02 23.65 8.14
C VAL A 51 1.20 24.54 7.98
N ARG A 52 0.97 25.84 8.04
CA ARG A 52 1.99 26.86 8.15
C ARG A 52 2.16 27.21 9.63
N ASN A 53 3.35 27.01 10.16
CA ASN A 53 3.70 27.35 11.53
C ASN A 53 3.84 28.88 11.72
N ALA A 54 4.06 29.32 12.97
CA ALA A 54 4.22 30.75 13.27
C ALA A 54 5.46 31.38 12.62
N GLN A 55 6.47 30.57 12.29
CA GLN A 55 7.70 30.96 11.59
C GLN A 55 7.49 31.05 10.07
N GLY A 56 6.30 30.69 9.57
CA GLY A 56 5.97 30.70 8.15
C GLY A 56 6.38 29.43 7.40
N GLU A 57 6.95 28.43 8.06
CA GLU A 57 7.36 27.16 7.46
C GLU A 57 6.17 26.23 7.31
N ILE A 58 6.13 25.48 6.22
CA ILE A 58 5.05 24.52 5.94
C ILE A 58 5.49 23.13 6.42
N GLU A 59 4.69 22.55 7.31
CA GLU A 59 4.94 21.24 7.87
C GLU A 59 3.68 20.36 7.80
N PRO A 60 3.84 19.04 7.71
CA PRO A 60 2.74 18.11 7.92
C PRO A 60 2.47 18.00 9.42
N ARG A 61 1.26 18.34 9.84
CA ARG A 61 0.81 18.21 11.24
C ARG A 61 -0.30 17.16 11.32
N GLN A 62 -0.16 16.22 12.25
CA GLN A 62 -1.23 15.26 12.53
C GLN A 62 -2.48 16.02 13.00
N LEU A 63 -3.64 15.66 12.48
CA LEU A 63 -4.89 16.39 12.73
C LEU A 63 -5.25 16.42 14.22
N ASN A 64 -4.96 15.36 14.96
CA ASN A 64 -5.14 15.27 16.41
C ASN A 64 -4.17 16.15 17.23
N ARG A 65 -3.10 16.66 16.61
CA ARG A 65 -2.08 17.53 17.23
C ARG A 65 -2.11 18.95 16.67
N TRP A 66 -2.96 19.20 15.68
CA TRP A 66 -3.11 20.50 15.06
C TRP A 66 -3.61 21.52 16.08
N LYS A 67 -2.96 22.68 16.13
CA LYS A 67 -3.31 23.79 17.01
C LYS A 67 -4.00 24.88 16.22
N SER A 68 -4.98 25.54 16.82
CA SER A 68 -5.70 26.68 16.21
C SER A 68 -4.80 27.86 15.82
N SER A 69 -3.59 27.95 16.39
CA SER A 69 -2.59 28.97 16.04
C SER A 69 -1.88 28.71 14.71
N GLU A 70 -1.95 27.48 14.18
CA GLU A 70 -1.34 27.10 12.91
C GLU A 70 -2.33 27.29 11.76
N THR A 71 -1.87 27.85 10.64
CA THR A 71 -2.74 28.16 9.50
C THR A 71 -2.74 27.02 8.49
N LEU A 72 -3.92 26.57 8.02
CA LEU A 72 -3.99 25.55 6.98
C LEU A 72 -3.47 26.08 5.64
N VAL A 73 -2.61 25.31 4.99
CA VAL A 73 -2.09 25.64 3.66
C VAL A 73 -3.16 25.32 2.60
N ARG A 74 -3.45 26.29 1.74
CA ARG A 74 -4.49 26.21 0.68
C ARG A 74 -3.91 26.33 -0.74
N GLU A 75 -2.59 26.34 -0.86
CA GLU A 75 -1.87 26.57 -2.11
C GLU A 75 -1.01 25.34 -2.47
N ASP A 76 -0.84 25.10 -3.77
CA ASP A 76 0.00 24.00 -4.25
C ASP A 76 1.43 24.20 -3.77
N THR A 77 1.94 23.24 -3.03
CA THR A 77 3.24 23.34 -2.38
C THR A 77 4.00 22.04 -2.55
N VAL A 78 5.26 22.13 -2.95
CA VAL A 78 6.19 21.00 -2.95
C VAL A 78 7.38 21.38 -2.09
N LEU A 79 7.61 20.62 -1.04
CA LEU A 79 8.77 20.74 -0.17
C LEU A 79 9.56 19.44 -0.22
N ARG A 80 10.86 19.59 -0.42
CA ARG A 80 11.81 18.50 -0.34
C ARG A 80 12.94 18.95 0.57
N ASP A 81 12.96 18.35 1.75
CA ASP A 81 13.96 18.64 2.76
C ASP A 81 15.23 17.80 2.56
N ARG A 82 16.34 18.29 3.10
CA ARG A 82 17.66 17.63 2.97
C ARG A 82 17.70 16.32 3.76
N GLU A 83 16.85 16.22 4.79
CA GLU A 83 16.58 15.10 5.67
C GLU A 83 15.77 13.98 4.99
N GLY A 84 15.43 14.14 3.70
CA GLY A 84 14.67 13.16 2.93
C GLY A 84 13.16 13.23 3.19
N ILE A 85 12.68 14.35 3.74
CA ILE A 85 11.26 14.61 3.90
C ILE A 85 10.72 15.15 2.57
N TYR A 86 9.74 14.46 1.99
CA TYR A 86 9.04 14.91 0.80
C TYR A 86 7.60 15.20 1.16
N LEU A 87 7.18 16.44 0.99
CA LEU A 87 5.82 16.88 1.18
C LEU A 87 5.34 17.51 -0.13
N GLN A 88 4.21 17.03 -0.63
CA GLN A 88 3.54 17.61 -1.77
C GLN A 88 2.08 17.81 -1.41
N LEU A 89 1.64 19.07 -1.41
CA LEU A 89 0.25 19.46 -1.30
C LEU A 89 -0.26 19.82 -2.69
N THR A 90 -1.33 19.17 -3.12
CA THR A 90 -1.98 19.41 -4.40
C THR A 90 -3.44 19.74 -4.16
N ARG A 91 -3.88 20.89 -4.67
CA ARG A 91 -5.26 21.35 -4.60
C ARG A 91 -6.09 20.65 -5.66
N LEU A 92 -7.19 20.06 -5.21
CA LEU A 92 -8.21 19.41 -6.00
C LEU A 92 -9.49 20.27 -5.93
N PRO A 93 -9.98 20.83 -7.05
CA PRO A 93 -11.14 21.73 -7.04
C PRO A 93 -12.41 21.08 -6.43
N PRO A 94 -13.28 21.84 -5.71
CA PRO A 94 -13.16 23.28 -5.41
C PRO A 94 -12.37 23.60 -4.12
N ASP A 95 -12.35 22.72 -3.12
CA ASP A 95 -11.70 22.95 -1.81
C ASP A 95 -11.10 21.67 -1.21
N THR A 96 -10.81 20.71 -2.07
CA THR A 96 -10.18 19.46 -1.68
C THR A 96 -8.66 19.61 -1.81
N PHE A 97 -7.93 18.96 -0.94
CA PHE A 97 -6.48 19.00 -0.89
C PHE A 97 -5.99 17.57 -0.73
N GLU A 98 -4.98 17.22 -1.50
CA GLU A 98 -4.25 15.98 -1.40
C GLU A 98 -2.85 16.28 -0.88
N LEU A 99 -2.59 15.80 0.33
CA LEU A 99 -1.30 15.83 0.96
C LEU A 99 -0.62 14.47 0.75
N PHE A 100 0.43 14.48 -0.06
CA PHE A 100 1.40 13.40 -0.14
C PHE A 100 2.56 13.70 0.81
N TYR A 101 2.84 12.77 1.71
CA TYR A 101 3.90 12.91 2.71
C TYR A 101 4.75 11.65 2.77
N ALA A 102 6.04 11.80 2.50
CA ALA A 102 7.06 10.80 2.68
C ALA A 102 8.07 11.30 3.70
N SER A 103 8.34 10.51 4.72
CA SER A 103 9.43 10.84 5.65
C SER A 103 10.00 9.57 6.25
N ASN A 104 11.32 9.55 6.36
CA ASN A 104 12.05 8.56 7.15
C ASN A 104 11.63 8.55 8.63
N ARG A 105 10.92 9.57 9.13
CA ARG A 105 10.39 9.62 10.49
C ARG A 105 9.10 8.82 10.71
N LEU A 106 8.28 8.57 9.69
CA LEU A 106 7.14 7.65 9.86
C LEU A 106 7.63 6.21 9.92
N ASP A 107 8.55 5.88 9.03
CA ASP A 107 9.26 4.61 8.85
C ASP A 107 10.22 4.83 7.68
N ALA A 108 11.34 4.11 7.59
CA ALA A 108 12.43 4.40 6.63
C ALA A 108 12.04 4.31 5.14
N ASN A 109 10.79 4.00 4.81
CA ASN A 109 10.21 3.96 3.45
C ASN A 109 8.66 4.05 3.51
N ALA A 110 8.09 4.78 4.47
CA ALA A 110 6.65 4.98 4.55
C ALA A 110 6.20 6.22 3.76
N PHE A 111 5.14 6.03 2.97
CA PHE A 111 4.47 7.09 2.23
C PHE A 111 3.02 7.17 2.67
N MET A 112 2.53 8.37 2.84
CA MET A 112 1.18 8.68 3.24
C MET A 112 0.54 9.58 2.20
N THR A 113 -0.74 9.34 1.94
CA THR A 113 -1.59 10.21 1.14
C THR A 113 -2.85 10.49 1.95
N ALA A 114 -3.04 11.73 2.35
CA ALA A 114 -4.28 12.21 2.95
C ALA A 114 -4.99 13.12 1.96
N ARG A 115 -6.29 12.89 1.77
CA ARG A 115 -7.17 13.79 1.06
C ARG A 115 -8.18 14.36 2.06
N TYR A 116 -8.30 15.67 2.09
CA TYR A 116 -9.24 16.37 2.97
C TYR A 116 -9.83 17.57 2.25
N ARG A 117 -11.01 18.00 2.69
CA ARG A 117 -11.64 19.25 2.28
C ARG A 117 -11.46 20.28 3.39
N ILE A 118 -11.13 21.52 3.03
CA ILE A 118 -11.13 22.62 3.99
C ILE A 118 -12.43 23.41 3.78
N ALA A 119 -13.31 23.41 4.78
CA ALA A 119 -14.55 24.16 4.73
C ALA A 119 -14.31 25.68 4.89
N ALA A 120 -15.34 26.48 4.58
CA ALA A 120 -15.30 27.94 4.70
C ALA A 120 -15.03 28.42 6.14
N ASP A 121 -15.41 27.61 7.14
CA ASP A 121 -15.15 27.84 8.56
C ASP A 121 -13.77 27.33 9.04
N ASN A 122 -12.83 27.07 8.10
CA ASN A 122 -11.51 26.50 8.36
C ASN A 122 -11.52 25.10 9.01
N LYS A 123 -12.65 24.39 8.99
CA LYS A 123 -12.67 22.99 9.44
C LYS A 123 -12.10 22.05 8.39
N VAL A 124 -11.33 21.06 8.85
CA VAL A 124 -10.81 19.98 8.03
C VAL A 124 -11.81 18.84 8.03
N ILE A 125 -12.28 18.47 6.85
CA ILE A 125 -13.16 17.33 6.63
C ILE A 125 -12.32 16.24 5.94
N PRO A 126 -11.97 15.15 6.64
CA PRO A 126 -11.21 14.05 6.03
C PRO A 126 -12.05 13.39 4.94
N VAL A 127 -11.43 13.08 3.80
CA VAL A 127 -12.12 12.45 2.64
C VAL A 127 -11.57 11.06 2.40
N SER A 128 -10.23 10.94 2.33
CA SER A 128 -9.60 9.64 2.18
C SER A 128 -8.22 9.61 2.78
N PHE A 129 -7.80 8.44 3.25
CA PHE A 129 -6.47 8.24 3.80
C PHE A 129 -5.87 6.93 3.33
N LYS A 130 -4.60 6.99 2.95
CA LYS A 130 -3.83 5.85 2.54
C LYS A 130 -2.43 5.97 3.14
N VAL A 131 -2.00 4.91 3.81
CA VAL A 131 -0.63 4.77 4.27
C VAL A 131 -0.04 3.50 3.66
N TRP A 132 1.20 3.60 3.23
CA TRP A 132 1.98 2.48 2.77
C TRP A 132 3.32 2.51 3.50
N SER A 133 3.77 1.35 3.97
CA SER A 133 5.10 1.16 4.57
C SER A 133 5.71 -0.10 3.95
N VAL A 134 7.03 -0.16 3.90
CA VAL A 134 7.79 -1.38 3.56
C VAL A 134 7.41 -2.57 4.43
N GLY A 135 6.91 -2.36 5.65
CA GLY A 135 6.35 -3.43 6.48
C GLY A 135 5.24 -4.22 5.75
N HIS A 136 4.46 -3.57 4.89
CA HIS A 136 3.46 -4.24 4.05
C HIS A 136 4.09 -5.13 2.97
N GLY A 137 5.22 -4.71 2.40
CA GLY A 137 6.01 -5.53 1.48
C GLY A 137 6.65 -6.73 2.18
N PHE A 138 7.14 -6.53 3.40
CA PHE A 138 7.67 -7.61 4.23
C PHE A 138 6.58 -8.62 4.61
N LEU A 139 5.38 -8.16 4.94
CA LEU A 139 4.24 -9.04 5.19
C LEU A 139 3.86 -9.85 3.94
N ALA A 140 3.86 -9.23 2.75
CA ALA A 140 3.65 -9.94 1.49
C ALA A 140 4.71 -11.03 1.26
N PHE A 141 5.97 -10.73 1.60
CA PHE A 141 7.06 -11.70 1.52
C PHE A 141 6.83 -12.88 2.47
N LEU A 142 6.50 -12.62 3.74
CA LEU A 142 6.20 -13.68 4.71
C LEU A 142 5.01 -14.55 4.28
N LEU A 143 3.96 -13.94 3.73
CA LEU A 143 2.77 -14.65 3.25
C LEU A 143 2.98 -15.37 1.92
N SER A 144 3.98 -15.00 1.13
CA SER A 144 4.22 -15.60 -0.19
C SER A 144 4.56 -17.10 -0.09
N PHE A 145 5.31 -17.50 0.93
CA PHE A 145 5.74 -18.88 1.13
C PHE A 145 4.57 -19.83 1.46
N PRO A 146 3.71 -19.57 2.46
CA PRO A 146 2.57 -20.45 2.74
C PRO A 146 1.59 -20.50 1.57
N VAL A 147 1.36 -19.38 0.86
CA VAL A 147 0.51 -19.36 -0.35
C VAL A 147 1.13 -20.22 -1.45
N PHE A 148 2.44 -20.14 -1.67
CA PHE A 148 3.14 -21.00 -2.63
C PHE A 148 2.98 -22.49 -2.30
N VAL A 149 3.18 -22.88 -1.04
CA VAL A 149 2.98 -24.27 -0.60
C VAL A 149 1.54 -24.73 -0.88
N LEU A 150 0.55 -23.89 -0.57
CA LEU A 150 -0.86 -24.17 -0.81
C LEU A 150 -1.17 -24.34 -2.30
N VAL A 151 -0.70 -23.43 -3.16
CA VAL A 151 -0.86 -23.51 -4.62
C VAL A 151 -0.25 -24.79 -5.17
N ARG A 152 0.96 -25.13 -4.72
CA ARG A 152 1.66 -26.35 -5.15
C ARG A 152 0.89 -27.61 -4.71
N TRP A 153 0.34 -27.61 -3.49
CA TRP A 153 -0.50 -28.69 -2.99
C TRP A 153 -1.78 -28.85 -3.83
N LEU A 154 -2.46 -27.75 -4.17
CA LEU A 154 -3.64 -27.76 -5.03
C LEU A 154 -3.35 -28.30 -6.43
N ILE A 155 -2.23 -27.89 -7.04
CA ILE A 155 -1.80 -28.42 -8.34
C ILE A 155 -1.54 -29.92 -8.27
N SER A 156 -0.87 -30.38 -7.20
CA SER A 156 -0.57 -31.80 -6.98
C SER A 156 -1.85 -32.61 -6.82
N ARG A 157 -2.80 -32.10 -6.02
CA ARG A 157 -4.11 -32.74 -5.82
C ARG A 157 -4.93 -32.83 -7.12
N ARG A 158 -4.90 -31.79 -7.97
CA ARG A 158 -5.55 -31.82 -9.28
C ARG A 158 -4.90 -32.82 -10.23
N ARG A 159 -3.56 -32.95 -10.24
CA ARG A 159 -2.86 -33.95 -11.06
C ARG A 159 -3.20 -35.38 -10.63
N LEU A 160 -3.19 -35.65 -9.33
CA LEU A 160 -3.60 -36.94 -8.75
C LEU A 160 -5.06 -37.29 -9.07
N SER A 161 -5.96 -36.29 -9.07
CA SER A 161 -7.37 -36.50 -9.46
C SER A 161 -7.53 -36.79 -10.95
N ARG A 162 -6.66 -36.23 -11.80
CA ARG A 162 -6.70 -36.42 -13.27
C ARG A 162 -6.07 -37.75 -13.69
N GLU A 163 -5.09 -38.24 -12.93
CA GLU A 163 -4.47 -39.55 -13.11
C GLU A 163 -5.42 -40.71 -12.74
N LYS A 164 -6.41 -40.45 -11.87
CA LYS A 164 -7.44 -41.43 -11.48
C LYS A 164 -8.64 -41.55 -12.43
N GLN A 165 -8.74 -40.74 -13.48
CA GLN A 165 -9.73 -40.97 -14.54
C GLN A 165 -9.20 -42.09 -15.46
N PRO A 166 -9.76 -43.32 -15.43
CA PRO A 166 -9.38 -44.32 -16.39
C PRO A 166 -9.78 -43.84 -17.78
N ALA A 167 -8.90 -44.05 -18.77
CA ALA A 167 -9.24 -43.86 -20.17
C ALA A 167 -10.54 -44.62 -20.47
N HIS A 168 -11.51 -43.91 -21.06
CA HIS A 168 -12.76 -44.49 -21.53
C HIS A 168 -12.40 -45.70 -22.41
N GLN A 169 -12.57 -46.91 -21.88
CA GLN A 169 -12.36 -48.12 -22.67
C GLN A 169 -13.49 -48.16 -23.69
N ASN A 170 -13.18 -47.80 -24.93
CA ASN A 170 -14.03 -48.13 -26.06
C ASN A 170 -14.08 -49.66 -26.13
N LYS A 171 -15.25 -50.23 -25.82
CA LYS A 171 -15.55 -51.64 -26.07
C LYS A 171 -15.95 -51.83 -27.54
N PRO A 172 -15.66 -53.01 -28.12
CA PRO A 172 -15.62 -53.26 -29.56
C PRO A 172 -16.96 -53.11 -30.27
#